data_AF-A0A933MZL6-F1
#
_entry.id   AF-A0A933MZL6-F1
#
_cell.length_a   1.000
_cell.length_b   1.000
_cell.length_c   1.000
_cell.angle_alpha   90.00
_cell.angle_beta   90.00
_cell.angle_gamma   90.00
#
_symmetry.space_group_name_H-M   'P 1'
#
loop_
_entity.id
_entity.type
_entity.pdbx_description
1 polymer ?
#
loop_
_entity_poly.entity_id
_entity_poly.type
_entity_poly.pdbx_seq_one_letter_code
_entity_poly.pdbx_strand_id
1 'polypeptide(L)'
;NILGARRTDEDIPGWLIPQMYFDYLRSGDARPLKRVLYHNAMDVLAMAALLNHVTQMLADPLTCAAEHGLDVIAIGKLFEDLGRTDDAVQLYRRGLEYDVPEEIFRQTMQRLALVHRRRGEMLSAVKVWRDAAETRQIYAFVELAKYYEHHARDCAAAAQWTRDALAIVATADLRVRRQWQADLEHRLERLERKQR
;
A
#
# COMPACT_ATOMS: atom_id res chain seq x y z
N ASN A 1 20.25 -13.43 2.34
CA ASN A 1 20.43 -13.50 0.87
C ASN A 1 19.04 -13.41 0.25
N ILE A 2 18.76 -12.36 -0.53
CA ILE A 2 17.41 -12.07 -1.06
C ILE A 2 16.89 -13.20 -1.96
N LEU A 3 17.79 -14.05 -2.48
CA LEU A 3 17.46 -15.17 -3.37
C LEU A 3 17.91 -16.53 -2.80
N GLY A 4 18.19 -16.62 -1.49
CA GLY A 4 18.64 -17.87 -0.87
C GLY A 4 20.00 -18.39 -1.34
N ALA A 5 20.73 -17.67 -2.20
CA ALA A 5 22.03 -18.11 -2.70
C ALA A 5 23.07 -18.20 -1.57
N ARG A 6 23.98 -19.17 -1.65
CA ARG A 6 25.11 -19.26 -0.72
C ARG A 6 26.33 -18.58 -1.34
N ARG A 7 26.84 -17.56 -0.66
CA ARG A 7 28.16 -16.97 -0.95
C ARG A 7 29.22 -17.88 -0.33
N THR A 8 30.35 -18.06 -1.01
CA THR A 8 31.46 -18.88 -0.50
C THR A 8 32.35 -18.06 0.43
N ASP A 9 33.31 -18.71 1.08
CA ASP A 9 34.30 -18.07 1.96
C ASP A 9 35.24 -17.08 1.22
N GLU A 10 35.22 -17.08 -0.12
CA GLU A 10 35.94 -16.10 -0.94
C GLU A 10 35.32 -14.69 -0.85
N ASP A 11 34.06 -14.58 -0.41
CA ASP A 11 33.37 -13.30 -0.26
C ASP A 11 33.95 -12.42 0.86
N ILE A 12 33.77 -11.11 0.73
CA ILE A 12 34.19 -10.11 1.70
C ILE A 12 33.04 -9.17 2.05
N PRO A 13 33.05 -8.54 3.24
CA PRO A 13 32.12 -7.46 3.53
C PRO A 13 32.35 -6.29 2.56
N GLY A 14 31.28 -5.78 1.94
CA GLY A 14 31.38 -4.71 0.94
C GLY A 14 32.07 -3.44 1.45
N TRP A 15 31.96 -3.14 2.75
CA TRP A 15 32.65 -2.00 3.37
C TRP A 15 34.18 -2.13 3.39
N LEU A 16 34.73 -3.33 3.19
CA LEU A 16 36.18 -3.57 3.15
C LEU A 16 36.78 -3.30 1.76
N ILE A 17 35.94 -3.26 0.71
CA ILE A 17 36.37 -3.09 -0.68
C ILE A 17 37.22 -1.82 -0.90
N PRO A 18 36.81 -0.63 -0.41
CA PRO A 18 37.60 0.58 -0.62
C PRO A 18 39.01 0.48 -0.03
N GLN A 19 39.13 -0.08 1.17
CA GLN A 19 40.42 -0.26 1.85
C GLN A 19 41.33 -1.20 1.05
N MET A 20 40.82 -2.34 0.59
CA MET A 20 41.59 -3.30 -0.20
C MET A 20 42.07 -2.72 -1.54
N TYR A 21 41.29 -1.82 -2.14
CA TYR A 21 41.70 -1.09 -3.35
C TYR A 21 42.85 -0.10 -3.06
N PHE A 22 42.79 0.65 -1.97
CA PHE A 22 43.88 1.56 -1.58
C PHE A 22 45.17 0.81 -1.23
N ASP A 23 45.07 -0.35 -0.58
CA ASP A 23 46.24 -1.17 -0.25
C ASP A 23 46.92 -1.71 -1.52
N TYR A 24 46.14 -2.09 -2.54
CA TYR A 24 46.68 -2.39 -3.86
C TYR A 24 47.41 -1.19 -4.49
N LEU A 25 46.81 0.01 -4.48
CA LEU A 25 47.44 1.20 -5.07
C LEU A 25 48.78 1.56 -4.41
N ARG A 26 48.93 1.29 -3.10
CA ARG A 26 50.17 1.56 -2.35
C ARG A 26 51.22 0.47 -2.54
N SER A 27 50.80 -0.79 -2.50
CA SER A 27 51.72 -1.94 -2.48
C SER A 27 52.04 -2.50 -3.87
N GLY A 28 51.18 -2.25 -4.85
CA GLY A 28 51.18 -2.92 -6.16
C GLY A 28 50.71 -4.38 -6.11
N ASP A 29 50.39 -4.94 -4.94
CA ASP A 29 49.99 -6.34 -4.80
C ASP A 29 48.49 -6.53 -5.10
N ALA A 30 48.19 -7.14 -6.24
CA ALA A 30 46.82 -7.38 -6.69
C ALA A 30 46.18 -8.65 -6.11
N ARG A 31 46.92 -9.53 -5.40
CA ARG A 31 46.38 -10.80 -4.89
C ARG A 31 45.10 -10.64 -4.04
N PRO A 32 45.00 -9.63 -3.15
CA PRO A 32 43.78 -9.42 -2.35
C PRO A 32 42.56 -9.01 -3.20
N LEU A 33 42.77 -8.41 -4.39
CA LEU A 33 41.68 -7.94 -5.26
C LEU A 33 40.85 -9.09 -5.86
N LYS A 34 41.37 -10.33 -5.89
CA LYS A 34 40.59 -11.49 -6.35
C LYS A 34 39.26 -11.59 -5.59
N ARG A 35 39.27 -11.34 -4.28
CA ARG A 35 38.08 -11.39 -3.42
C ARG A 35 37.12 -10.23 -3.67
N VAL A 36 37.64 -9.05 -3.99
CA VAL A 36 36.84 -7.89 -4.43
C VAL A 36 36.12 -8.20 -5.74
N LEU A 37 36.83 -8.78 -6.71
CA LEU A 37 36.24 -9.19 -7.98
C LEU A 37 35.17 -10.28 -7.80
N TYR A 38 35.43 -11.26 -6.91
CA TYR A 38 34.44 -12.28 -6.56
C TYR A 38 33.17 -11.66 -5.96
N HIS A 39 33.31 -10.75 -4.99
CA HIS A 39 32.17 -10.03 -4.41
C HIS A 39 31.34 -9.31 -5.49
N ASN A 40 32.02 -8.52 -6.33
CA ASN A 40 31.36 -7.76 -7.39
C ASN A 40 30.66 -8.69 -8.41
N ALA A 41 31.28 -9.82 -8.76
CA ALA A 41 30.66 -10.81 -9.65
C ALA A 41 29.40 -11.40 -9.04
N MET A 42 29.43 -11.73 -7.73
CA MET A 42 28.26 -12.23 -7.00
C MET A 42 27.16 -11.18 -6.88
N ASP A 43 27.50 -9.90 -6.68
CA ASP A 43 26.54 -8.79 -6.64
C ASP A 43 25.86 -8.59 -8.00
N VAL A 44 26.61 -8.59 -9.10
CA VAL A 44 26.06 -8.49 -10.46
C VAL A 44 25.13 -9.67 -10.76
N LEU A 45 25.55 -10.89 -10.40
CA LEU A 45 24.71 -12.08 -10.58
C LEU A 45 23.44 -12.01 -9.73
N ALA A 46 23.54 -11.59 -8.48
CA ALA A 46 22.39 -11.43 -7.59
C ALA A 46 21.43 -10.36 -8.10
N MET A 47 21.94 -9.24 -8.64
CA MET A 47 21.12 -8.19 -9.23
C MET A 47 20.40 -8.68 -10.49
N ALA A 48 21.07 -9.43 -11.38
CA ALA A 48 20.44 -10.01 -12.55
C ALA A 48 19.32 -11.00 -12.18
N ALA A 49 19.57 -11.84 -11.17
CA ALA A 49 18.58 -12.79 -10.69
C ALA A 49 17.39 -12.10 -9.98
N LEU A 50 17.65 -11.03 -9.22
CA LEU A 50 16.60 -10.22 -8.59
C LEU A 50 15.76 -9.51 -9.65
N LEU A 51 16.39 -8.94 -10.68
CA LEU A 51 15.69 -8.33 -11.80
C LEU A 51 14.78 -9.36 -12.47
N ASN A 52 15.29 -10.56 -12.78
CA ASN A 52 14.47 -11.61 -13.37
C ASN A 52 13.27 -11.97 -12.48
N HIS A 53 13.48 -12.13 -11.17
CA HIS A 53 12.41 -12.41 -10.22
C HIS A 53 11.34 -11.31 -10.18
N VAL A 54 11.76 -10.03 -10.09
CA VAL A 54 10.83 -8.89 -10.12
C VAL A 54 10.09 -8.81 -11.45
N THR A 55 10.76 -9.03 -12.59
CA THR A 55 10.09 -9.01 -13.89
C THR A 55 9.05 -10.12 -14.04
N GLN A 56 9.28 -11.30 -13.46
CA GLN A 56 8.28 -12.37 -13.41
C GLN A 56 7.07 -11.97 -12.57
N MET A 57 7.30 -11.39 -11.38
CA MET A 57 6.22 -10.86 -10.54
C MET A 57 5.43 -9.75 -11.23
N LEU A 58 6.07 -8.88 -12.01
CA LEU A 58 5.38 -7.82 -12.74
C LEU A 58 4.65 -8.33 -13.99
N ALA A 59 5.11 -9.42 -14.60
CA ALA A 59 4.48 -10.01 -15.78
C ALA A 59 3.18 -10.76 -15.43
N ASP A 60 3.15 -11.47 -14.30
CA ASP A 60 1.96 -12.14 -13.79
C ASP A 60 1.81 -11.97 -12.26
N PRO A 61 1.39 -10.77 -11.80
CA PRO A 61 1.40 -10.49 -10.37
C PRO A 61 0.33 -11.24 -9.58
N LEU A 62 -0.78 -11.60 -10.21
CA LEU A 62 -1.88 -12.32 -9.55
C LEU A 62 -1.55 -13.80 -9.28
N THR A 63 -0.57 -14.35 -9.98
CA THR A 63 -0.08 -15.72 -9.75
C THR A 63 1.23 -15.71 -8.99
N CYS A 64 2.19 -14.86 -9.38
CA CYS A 64 3.56 -14.92 -8.88
C CYS A 64 3.80 -14.13 -7.59
N ALA A 65 3.07 -13.04 -7.33
CA ALA A 65 3.19 -12.26 -6.09
C ALA A 65 2.15 -12.68 -5.03
N ALA A 66 1.25 -13.60 -5.37
CA ALA A 66 0.10 -14.00 -4.56
C ALA A 66 0.43 -14.82 -3.30
N GLU A 67 1.68 -14.87 -2.88
CA GLU A 67 2.04 -15.45 -1.58
C GLU A 67 2.12 -14.37 -0.49
N HIS A 68 2.28 -13.09 -0.86
CA HIS A 68 2.45 -11.99 0.08
C HIS A 68 1.56 -10.80 -0.29
N GLY A 69 0.51 -10.54 0.51
CA GLY A 69 -0.43 -9.44 0.26
C GLY A 69 0.23 -8.07 0.11
N LEU A 70 1.34 -7.81 0.82
CA LEU A 70 2.10 -6.58 0.71
C LEU A 70 2.71 -6.37 -0.68
N ASP A 71 3.27 -7.43 -1.29
CA ASP A 71 3.88 -7.37 -2.62
C ASP A 71 2.80 -7.16 -3.68
N VAL A 72 1.67 -7.86 -3.58
CA VAL A 72 0.52 -7.68 -4.47
C VAL A 72 0.02 -6.23 -4.41
N ILE A 73 -0.14 -5.66 -3.21
CA ILE A 73 -0.55 -4.27 -3.02
C ILE A 73 0.49 -3.33 -3.61
N ALA A 74 1.79 -3.55 -3.37
CA ALA A 74 2.88 -2.73 -3.89
C ALA A 74 2.90 -2.70 -5.42
N ILE A 75 2.70 -3.85 -6.08
CA ILE A 75 2.58 -3.92 -7.54
C ILE A 75 1.31 -3.21 -8.01
N GLY A 76 0.19 -3.35 -7.29
CA GLY A 76 -1.03 -2.58 -7.55
C GLY A 76 -0.79 -1.07 -7.50
N LYS A 77 0.05 -0.60 -6.56
CA LYS A 77 0.46 0.81 -6.48
C LYS A 77 1.21 1.25 -7.73
N LEU A 78 2.19 0.47 -8.15
CA LEU A 78 2.98 0.73 -9.36
C LEU A 78 2.09 0.78 -10.60
N PHE A 79 1.13 -0.14 -10.73
CA PHE A 79 0.24 -0.19 -11.89
C PHE A 79 -0.75 0.99 -11.90
N GLU A 80 -1.22 1.43 -10.74
CA GLU A 80 -2.01 2.68 -10.65
C GLU A 80 -1.20 3.88 -11.14
N ASP A 81 0.06 4.00 -10.71
CA ASP A 81 0.94 5.12 -11.07
C ASP A 81 1.29 5.11 -12.57
N LEU A 82 1.30 3.93 -13.20
CA LEU A 82 1.45 3.73 -14.65
C LEU A 82 0.14 3.92 -15.43
N GLY A 83 -0.97 4.23 -14.77
CA GLY A 83 -2.28 4.41 -15.40
C GLY A 83 -3.01 3.11 -15.77
N ARG A 84 -2.47 1.94 -15.39
CA ARG A 84 -3.09 0.62 -15.58
C ARG A 84 -4.13 0.35 -14.49
N THR A 85 -5.18 1.17 -14.48
CA THR A 85 -6.15 1.19 -13.37
C THR A 85 -6.98 -0.08 -13.22
N ASP A 86 -7.24 -0.82 -14.30
CA ASP A 86 -7.95 -2.11 -14.23
C ASP A 86 -7.13 -3.16 -13.48
N ASP A 87 -5.85 -3.27 -13.82
CA ASP A 87 -4.94 -4.21 -13.17
C ASP A 87 -4.71 -3.82 -11.71
N ALA A 88 -4.55 -2.51 -11.42
CA ALA A 88 -4.41 -2.02 -10.06
C ALA A 88 -5.62 -2.38 -9.17
N VAL A 89 -6.85 -2.25 -9.69
CA VAL A 89 -8.07 -2.65 -8.97
C VAL A 89 -8.07 -4.14 -8.63
N GLN A 90 -7.69 -4.99 -9.58
CA GLN A 90 -7.62 -6.44 -9.35
C GLN A 90 -6.57 -6.78 -8.28
N LEU A 91 -5.40 -6.13 -8.36
CA LEU A 91 -4.32 -6.34 -7.41
C LEU A 91 -4.66 -5.85 -6.01
N TYR A 92 -5.32 -4.70 -5.87
CA TYR A 92 -5.78 -4.25 -4.57
C TYR A 92 -6.79 -5.21 -3.96
N ARG A 93 -7.78 -5.68 -4.71
CA ARG A 93 -8.75 -6.65 -4.21
C ARG A 93 -8.06 -7.93 -3.76
N ARG A 94 -7.19 -8.48 -4.60
CA ARG A 94 -6.43 -9.69 -4.27
C ARG A 94 -5.55 -9.48 -3.04
N GLY A 95 -4.84 -8.36 -2.96
CA GLY A 95 -3.96 -8.06 -1.82
C GLY A 95 -4.70 -7.88 -0.50
N LEU A 96 -5.94 -7.38 -0.54
CA LEU A 96 -6.82 -7.23 0.63
C LEU A 96 -7.45 -8.56 1.10
N GLU A 97 -7.31 -9.66 0.35
CA GLU A 97 -7.71 -11.00 0.80
C GLU A 97 -6.70 -11.60 1.81
N TYR A 98 -5.51 -11.00 1.94
CA TYR A 98 -4.46 -11.42 2.87
C TYR A 98 -4.51 -10.59 4.16
N ASP A 99 -3.97 -11.16 5.24
CA ASP A 99 -3.70 -10.40 6.45
C ASP A 99 -2.56 -9.41 6.20
N VAL A 100 -2.88 -8.12 6.26
CA VAL A 100 -1.94 -7.02 6.05
C VAL A 100 -2.07 -6.03 7.20
N PRO A 101 -0.99 -5.29 7.54
CA PRO A 101 -1.06 -4.28 8.59
C PRO A 101 -2.22 -3.31 8.36
N GLU A 102 -2.93 -2.94 9.42
CA GLU A 102 -4.14 -2.11 9.37
C GLU A 102 -3.95 -0.82 8.57
N GLU A 103 -2.78 -0.18 8.70
CA GLU A 103 -2.43 1.01 7.94
C GLU A 103 -2.40 0.76 6.43
N ILE A 104 -1.85 -0.37 6.01
CA ILE A 104 -1.78 -0.77 4.60
C ILE A 104 -3.17 -1.13 4.08
N PHE A 105 -3.97 -1.86 4.87
CA PHE A 105 -5.36 -2.15 4.55
C PHE A 105 -6.14 -0.85 4.28
N ARG A 106 -6.09 0.08 5.24
CA ARG A 106 -6.78 1.39 5.16
C ARG A 106 -6.35 2.20 3.95
N GLN A 107 -5.04 2.33 3.70
CA GLN A 107 -4.53 3.06 2.53
C GLN A 107 -4.96 2.41 1.21
N THR A 108 -4.95 1.07 1.15
CA THR A 108 -5.31 0.33 -0.06
C THR A 108 -6.81 0.47 -0.35
N MET A 109 -7.67 0.39 0.65
CA MET A 109 -9.11 0.65 0.51
C MET A 109 -9.40 2.08 0.03
N GLN A 110 -8.67 3.08 0.55
CA GLN A 110 -8.79 4.47 0.09
C GLN A 110 -8.41 4.63 -1.38
N ARG A 111 -7.29 4.03 -1.81
CA ARG A 111 -6.85 4.06 -3.21
C ARG A 111 -7.82 3.33 -4.13
N LEU A 112 -8.28 2.13 -3.73
CA LEU A 112 -9.26 1.37 -4.49
C LEU A 112 -10.55 2.17 -4.72
N ALA A 113 -11.09 2.81 -3.69
CA ALA A 113 -12.27 3.68 -3.83
C ALA A 113 -11.99 4.91 -4.71
N LEU A 114 -10.81 5.52 -4.58
CA LEU A 114 -10.40 6.66 -5.41
C LEU A 114 -10.30 6.29 -6.89
N VAL A 115 -9.73 5.12 -7.21
CA VAL A 115 -9.65 4.62 -8.59
C VAL A 115 -11.05 4.41 -9.17
N HIS A 116 -11.97 3.78 -8.44
CA HIS A 116 -13.36 3.65 -8.89
C HIS A 116 -14.03 5.01 -9.12
N ARG A 117 -13.82 5.99 -8.22
CA ARG A 117 -14.34 7.35 -8.41
C ARG A 117 -13.79 8.02 -9.67
N ARG A 118 -12.49 7.92 -9.93
CA ARG A 118 -11.86 8.51 -11.13
C ARG A 118 -12.39 7.90 -12.42
N ARG A 119 -12.83 6.63 -12.38
CA ARG A 119 -13.46 5.93 -13.50
C ARG A 119 -14.96 6.23 -13.67
N GLY A 120 -15.55 7.04 -12.79
CA GLY A 120 -16.99 7.29 -12.77
C GLY A 120 -17.83 6.13 -12.20
N GLU A 121 -17.18 5.10 -11.66
CA GLU A 121 -17.82 3.89 -11.11
C GLU A 121 -18.25 4.11 -9.65
N MET A 122 -19.15 5.08 -9.45
CA MET A 122 -19.54 5.52 -8.10
C MET A 122 -20.09 4.37 -7.24
N LEU A 123 -20.90 3.47 -7.81
CA LEU A 123 -21.45 2.33 -7.08
C LEU A 123 -20.36 1.35 -6.60
N SER A 124 -19.29 1.17 -7.37
CA SER A 124 -18.15 0.35 -6.98
C SER A 124 -17.38 1.00 -5.82
N ALA A 125 -17.18 2.33 -5.86
CA ALA A 125 -16.59 3.06 -4.74
C ALA A 125 -17.44 2.95 -3.46
N VAL A 126 -18.77 3.02 -3.58
CA VAL A 126 -19.70 2.84 -2.46
C VAL A 126 -19.59 1.44 -1.84
N LYS A 127 -19.42 0.39 -2.64
CA LYS A 127 -19.17 -0.97 -2.12
C LYS A 127 -17.89 -1.00 -1.28
N VAL A 128 -16.79 -0.47 -1.81
CA VAL A 128 -15.51 -0.39 -1.08
C VAL A 128 -15.65 0.38 0.23
N TRP A 129 -16.41 1.48 0.26
CA TRP A 129 -16.64 2.21 1.51
C TRP A 129 -17.51 1.44 2.50
N ARG A 130 -18.48 0.63 2.05
CA ARG A 130 -19.25 -0.22 2.96
C ARG A 130 -18.36 -1.28 3.60
N ASP A 131 -17.52 -1.94 2.80
CA ASP A 131 -16.58 -2.94 3.30
C ASP A 131 -15.58 -2.32 4.31
N ALA A 132 -15.12 -1.10 4.04
CA ALA A 132 -14.28 -0.34 4.99
C ALA A 132 -15.06 0.10 6.25
N ALA A 133 -16.37 0.37 6.14
CA ALA A 133 -17.21 0.70 7.29
C ALA A 133 -17.44 -0.52 8.20
N GLU A 134 -17.52 -1.73 7.64
CA GLU A 134 -17.59 -2.98 8.40
C GLU A 134 -16.35 -3.19 9.27
N THR A 135 -15.18 -2.77 8.78
CA THR A 135 -13.92 -2.73 9.54
C THR A 135 -13.75 -1.46 10.39
N ARG A 136 -14.85 -0.72 10.62
CA ARG A 136 -14.93 0.49 11.46
C ARG A 136 -14.00 1.64 11.05
N GLN A 137 -13.63 1.71 9.77
CA GLN A 137 -12.80 2.81 9.27
C GLN A 137 -13.62 4.11 9.16
N ILE A 138 -13.36 5.08 10.05
CA ILE A 138 -14.14 6.33 10.18
C ILE A 138 -14.26 7.10 8.85
N TYR A 139 -13.19 7.14 8.03
CA TYR A 139 -13.21 7.84 6.75
C TYR A 139 -14.30 7.31 5.80
N ALA A 140 -14.61 6.01 5.89
CA ALA A 140 -15.56 5.35 5.00
C ALA A 140 -16.99 5.79 5.29
N PHE A 141 -17.35 5.94 6.57
CA PHE A 141 -18.62 6.53 6.99
C PHE A 141 -18.80 7.96 6.46
N VAL A 142 -17.72 8.76 6.47
CA VAL A 142 -17.74 10.13 5.94
C VAL A 142 -17.97 10.15 4.43
N GLU A 143 -17.30 9.28 3.67
CA GLU A 143 -17.51 9.18 2.22
C GLU A 143 -18.91 8.65 1.87
N LEU A 144 -19.43 7.67 2.62
CA LEU A 144 -20.82 7.21 2.49
C LEU A 144 -21.82 8.33 2.77
N ALA A 145 -21.62 9.10 3.85
CA ALA A 145 -22.47 10.24 4.15
C ALA A 145 -22.46 11.28 3.01
N LYS A 146 -21.29 11.59 2.43
CA LYS A 146 -21.17 12.48 1.26
C LYS A 146 -21.90 11.92 0.04
N TYR A 147 -21.76 10.62 -0.24
CA TYR A 147 -22.45 9.98 -1.36
C TYR A 147 -23.97 10.07 -1.22
N TYR A 148 -24.50 9.69 -0.06
CA TYR A 148 -25.94 9.73 0.17
C TYR A 148 -26.48 11.17 0.13
N GLU A 149 -25.72 12.13 0.65
CA GLU A 149 -26.13 13.54 0.61
C GLU A 149 -26.15 14.12 -0.82
N HIS A 150 -25.07 13.93 -1.59
CA HIS A 150 -24.86 14.67 -2.82
C HIS A 150 -25.30 13.92 -4.08
N HIS A 151 -25.10 12.59 -4.11
CA HIS A 151 -25.45 11.76 -5.26
C HIS A 151 -26.85 11.15 -5.11
N ALA A 152 -27.11 10.43 -4.02
CA ALA A 152 -28.40 9.78 -3.82
C ALA A 152 -29.51 10.75 -3.36
N ARG A 153 -29.13 11.95 -2.89
CA ARG A 153 -30.05 12.95 -2.31
C ARG A 153 -30.88 12.42 -1.14
N ASP A 154 -30.36 11.42 -0.44
CA ASP A 154 -30.95 10.83 0.75
C ASP A 154 -30.25 11.40 1.99
N CYS A 155 -30.81 12.50 2.50
CA CYS A 155 -30.27 13.15 3.69
C CYS A 155 -30.45 12.29 4.94
N ALA A 156 -31.45 11.39 4.99
CA ALA A 156 -31.71 10.52 6.13
C ALA A 156 -30.62 9.45 6.26
N ALA A 157 -30.31 8.77 5.15
CA ALA A 157 -29.19 7.84 5.10
C ALA A 157 -27.85 8.52 5.39
N ALA A 158 -27.61 9.72 4.84
CA ALA A 158 -26.40 10.48 5.12
C ALA A 158 -26.23 10.81 6.61
N ALA A 159 -27.33 11.18 7.30
CA ALA A 159 -27.32 11.44 8.73
C ALA A 159 -27.07 10.16 9.54
N GLN A 160 -27.63 9.03 9.12
CA GLN A 160 -27.37 7.73 9.75
C GLN A 160 -25.88 7.38 9.72
N TRP A 161 -25.25 7.40 8.55
CA TRP A 161 -23.81 7.13 8.43
C TRP A 161 -22.95 8.09 9.28
N THR A 162 -23.36 9.36 9.39
CA THR A 162 -22.67 10.34 10.24
C THR A 162 -22.82 10.02 11.74
N ARG A 163 -24.00 9.57 12.18
CA ARG A 163 -24.22 9.12 13.57
C ARG A 163 -23.43 7.86 13.90
N ASP A 164 -23.37 6.91 12.98
CA ASP A 164 -22.59 5.69 13.16
C ASP A 164 -21.09 6.00 13.29
N ALA A 165 -20.58 6.96 12.50
CA ALA A 165 -19.21 7.47 12.65
C ALA A 165 -18.95 8.09 14.03
N LEU A 166 -19.88 8.91 14.52
CA LEU A 166 -19.78 9.53 15.86
C LEU A 166 -19.76 8.47 16.98
N ALA A 167 -20.54 7.40 16.85
CA ALA A 167 -20.53 6.30 17.80
C ALA A 167 -19.15 5.60 17.87
N ILE A 168 -18.49 5.40 16.72
CA ILE A 168 -17.13 4.85 16.67
C ILE A 168 -16.15 5.83 17.33
N VAL A 169 -16.19 7.10 16.92
CA VAL A 169 -15.30 8.15 17.45
C VAL A 169 -15.44 8.30 18.97
N ALA A 170 -16.64 8.19 19.53
CA ALA A 170 -16.89 8.26 20.97
C ALA A 170 -16.17 7.17 21.77
N THR A 171 -15.84 6.03 21.14
CA THR A 171 -15.08 4.93 21.75
C THR A 171 -13.59 4.95 21.42
N ALA A 172 -13.17 5.77 20.46
CA ALA A 172 -11.78 5.87 20.02
C ALA A 172 -10.91 6.67 21.01
N ASP A 173 -9.59 6.69 20.76
CA ASP A 173 -8.64 7.46 21.55
C ASP A 173 -8.84 8.99 21.41
N LEU A 174 -8.18 9.76 22.29
CA LEU A 174 -8.30 11.22 22.31
C LEU A 174 -7.81 11.89 21.03
N ARG A 175 -6.82 11.33 20.35
CA ARG A 175 -6.28 11.89 19.11
C ARG A 175 -7.30 11.76 17.99
N VAL A 176 -7.88 10.58 17.81
CA VAL A 176 -8.93 10.31 16.83
C VAL A 176 -10.17 11.16 17.11
N ARG A 177 -10.59 11.30 18.37
CA ARG A 177 -11.72 12.19 18.74
C ARG A 177 -11.48 13.63 18.33
N ARG A 178 -10.34 14.21 18.70
CA ARG A 178 -10.00 15.59 18.32
C ARG A 178 -9.96 15.80 16.81
N GLN A 179 -9.58 14.77 16.05
CA GLN A 179 -9.49 14.85 14.60
C GLN A 179 -10.86 14.86 13.91
N TRP A 180 -11.84 14.08 14.41
CA TRP A 180 -13.07 13.80 13.65
C TRP A 180 -14.35 14.37 14.27
N GLN A 181 -14.40 14.55 15.60
CA GLN A 181 -15.65 14.79 16.30
C GLN A 181 -16.37 16.07 15.85
N ALA A 182 -15.68 17.21 15.83
CA ALA A 182 -16.27 18.50 15.47
C ALA A 182 -16.81 18.51 14.03
N ASP A 183 -16.06 17.95 13.09
CA ASP A 183 -16.46 17.88 11.66
C ASP A 183 -17.70 17.00 11.46
N LEU A 184 -17.80 15.89 12.19
CA LEU A 184 -18.94 14.97 12.14
C LEU A 184 -20.18 15.57 12.79
N GLU A 185 -20.05 16.22 13.96
CA GLU A 185 -21.14 16.93 14.64
C GLU A 185 -21.69 18.04 13.73
N HIS A 186 -20.81 18.87 13.16
CA HIS A 186 -21.22 19.93 12.23
C HIS A 186 -21.92 19.37 10.98
N ARG A 187 -21.43 18.25 10.43
CA ARG A 187 -22.09 17.56 9.30
C ARG A 187 -23.49 17.08 9.68
N LEU A 188 -23.65 16.48 10.86
CA LEU A 188 -24.92 15.94 11.31
C LEU A 188 -25.97 17.04 11.47
N GLU A 189 -25.63 18.13 12.17
CA GLU A 189 -26.54 19.27 12.33
C GLU A 189 -27.01 19.82 10.97
N ARG A 190 -26.08 19.98 10.03
CA ARG A 190 -26.38 20.47 8.69
C ARG A 190 -27.30 19.53 7.91
N LEU A 191 -27.16 18.22 8.08
CA LEU A 191 -28.02 17.22 7.45
C LEU A 191 -29.42 17.19 8.08
N GLU A 192 -29.53 17.30 9.40
CA GLU A 192 -30.81 17.32 10.10
C GLU A 192 -31.64 18.57 9.76
N ARG A 193 -30.98 19.73 9.57
CA ARG A 193 -31.66 20.94 9.10
C ARG A 193 -32.23 20.80 7.68
N LYS A 194 -31.64 19.96 6.84
CA LYS A 194 -32.14 19.69 5.46
C LYS A 194 -33.30 18.69 5.41
N GLN A 195 -33.51 17.93 6.49
CA GLN A 195 -34.61 16.95 6.60
C GLN A 195 -35.89 17.58 7.16
N ARG A 196 -35.79 18.75 7.78
CA ARG A 196 -36.94 19.56 8.24
C ARG A 196 -37.49 20.39 7.08
#